data_AF-A0A8S1DC10-F1
#
_entry.id   AF-A0A8S1DC10-F1
#
_cell.length_a   1.000
_cell.length_b   1.000
_cell.length_c   1.000
_cell.angle_alpha   90.00
_cell.angle_beta   90.00
_cell.angle_gamma   90.00
#
_symmetry.space_group_name_H-M   'P 1'
#
loop_
_entity.id
_entity.type
_entity.pdbx_description
1 polymer ?
#
loop_
_entity_poly.entity_id
_entity_poly.type
_entity_poly.pdbx_seq_one_letter_code
_entity_poly.pdbx_strand_id
1 'polypeptide(L)'
;MAVFGTRIFLSLHKDESIPATLVSLPTSSASSSSPKLTPFPSWGMQEYGNCDKIEQAAGLEVDAVGRLWVLDDGSCYCNNSKLWIFDLSNNDKIQLIHYFPFRYNLHDLVLDETPNGYFAYITRWGDQDIVVFSLERNESWIVKTPGMKIFSIALSPKEEPRQLYLTTRPSYRLLKAAVGAKPYTNEPSKSGQTDNSVLIGLLTFFLVLSCTFNLWLYMRMRKLQNCNEQRNTGVVEMEMHPVPNSFSPKMHGGRGNRK
;
A
#
# COMPACT_ATOMS: atom_id res chain seq x y z
N MET A 1 11.17 -1.85 -0.18
CA MET A 1 12.27 -2.86 -0.21
C MET A 1 12.41 -3.40 1.19
N ALA A 2 12.67 -4.70 1.34
CA ALA A 2 13.00 -5.29 2.63
C ALA A 2 14.25 -6.17 2.52
N VAL A 3 14.94 -6.43 3.63
CA VAL A 3 16.18 -7.23 3.67
C VAL A 3 16.10 -8.22 4.82
N PHE A 4 16.48 -9.48 4.57
CA PHE A 4 16.59 -10.50 5.60
C PHE A 4 17.72 -11.48 5.29
N GLY A 5 18.66 -11.63 6.23
CA GLY A 5 19.87 -12.42 6.01
C GLY A 5 20.63 -11.93 4.77
N THR A 6 20.87 -12.83 3.82
CA THR A 6 21.56 -12.53 2.56
C THR A 6 20.60 -12.26 1.41
N ARG A 7 19.34 -11.94 1.67
CA ARG A 7 18.30 -11.71 0.64
C ARG A 7 17.76 -10.29 0.72
N ILE A 8 17.59 -9.68 -0.44
CA ILE A 8 16.88 -8.42 -0.66
C ILE A 8 15.55 -8.77 -1.34
N PHE A 9 14.47 -8.15 -0.89
CA PHE A 9 13.13 -8.26 -1.46
C PHE A 9 12.69 -6.92 -2.05
N LEU A 10 12.19 -6.95 -3.28
CA LEU A 10 11.75 -5.77 -4.00
C LEU A 10 10.29 -5.95 -4.44
N SER A 11 9.54 -4.86 -4.33
CA SER A 11 8.24 -4.70 -4.97
C SER A 11 8.43 -3.98 -6.30
N LEU A 12 7.82 -4.52 -7.35
CA LEU A 12 7.76 -3.92 -8.67
C LEU A 12 6.30 -3.62 -8.99
N HIS A 13 6.03 -2.44 -9.52
CA HIS A 13 4.70 -2.12 -10.03
C HIS A 13 4.38 -3.07 -11.19
N LYS A 14 3.25 -3.78 -11.13
CA LYS A 14 2.91 -4.82 -12.10
C LYS A 14 2.13 -4.19 -13.25
N ASP A 15 2.67 -4.33 -14.44
CA ASP A 15 1.97 -4.11 -15.70
C ASP A 15 2.15 -5.34 -16.60
N GLU A 16 1.69 -5.27 -17.85
CA GLU A 16 1.81 -6.39 -18.80
C GLU A 16 3.27 -6.78 -19.12
N SER A 17 4.24 -5.89 -18.89
CA SER A 17 5.66 -6.12 -19.14
C SER A 17 6.41 -6.65 -17.92
N ILE A 18 5.82 -6.56 -16.73
CA ILE A 18 6.45 -6.96 -15.46
C ILE A 18 5.85 -8.28 -14.97
N PRO A 19 6.56 -9.41 -15.16
CA PRO A 19 5.98 -10.74 -14.94
C PRO A 19 5.90 -11.14 -13.46
N ALA A 20 6.57 -10.40 -12.57
CA ALA A 20 6.61 -10.65 -11.15
C ALA A 20 6.63 -9.33 -10.37
N THR A 21 5.65 -9.13 -9.50
CA THR A 21 5.57 -7.94 -8.64
C THR A 21 6.42 -8.09 -7.38
N LEU A 22 6.57 -9.32 -6.87
CA LEU A 22 7.41 -9.60 -5.72
C LEU A 22 8.60 -10.45 -6.15
N VAL A 23 9.80 -9.90 -5.96
CA VAL A 23 11.05 -10.53 -6.37
C VAL A 23 12.08 -10.47 -5.26
N SER A 24 13.08 -11.31 -5.37
CA SER A 24 14.23 -11.36 -4.47
C SER A 24 15.54 -11.50 -5.25
N LEU A 25 16.63 -11.09 -4.60
CA LEU A 25 17.99 -11.22 -5.08
C LEU A 25 18.95 -11.34 -3.89
N PRO A 26 20.11 -12.00 -4.03
CA PRO A 26 21.08 -12.09 -2.96
C PRO A 26 21.80 -10.75 -2.76
N THR A 27 22.17 -10.43 -1.52
CA THR A 27 22.92 -9.21 -1.19
C THR A 27 24.30 -9.18 -1.87
N SER A 28 24.89 -10.34 -2.15
CA SER A 28 26.15 -10.46 -2.90
C SER A 28 26.06 -9.95 -4.34
N SER A 29 24.85 -9.80 -4.89
CA SER A 29 24.64 -9.24 -6.23
C SER A 29 24.54 -7.72 -6.24
N ALA A 30 24.66 -7.04 -5.09
CA ALA A 30 24.59 -5.58 -4.99
C ALA A 30 25.70 -4.84 -5.76
N SER A 31 26.82 -5.50 -6.08
CA SER A 31 27.89 -4.93 -6.90
C SER A 31 27.64 -5.02 -8.41
N SER A 32 26.61 -5.75 -8.84
CA SER A 32 26.20 -5.81 -10.25
C SER A 32 25.30 -4.63 -10.58
N SER A 33 25.51 -3.99 -11.73
CA SER A 33 24.64 -2.91 -12.22
C SER A 33 23.24 -3.38 -12.64
N SER A 34 23.05 -4.69 -12.85
CA SER A 34 21.78 -5.27 -13.32
C SER A 34 21.66 -6.71 -12.83
N PRO A 35 21.47 -6.93 -11.51
CA PRO A 35 21.39 -8.26 -10.94
C PRO A 35 20.13 -8.99 -11.43
N LYS A 36 20.25 -10.31 -11.63
CA LYS A 36 19.10 -11.13 -12.01
C LYS A 36 18.11 -11.22 -10.85
N LEU A 37 16.86 -10.87 -11.11
CA LEU A 37 15.76 -10.94 -10.15
C LEU A 37 15.12 -12.32 -10.18
N THR A 38 14.76 -12.85 -9.01
CA THR A 38 14.06 -14.13 -8.85
C THR A 38 12.69 -13.90 -8.24
N PRO A 39 11.59 -14.31 -8.90
CA PRO A 39 10.25 -14.21 -8.32
C PRO A 39 10.14 -14.88 -6.97
N PHE A 40 9.43 -14.23 -6.05
CA PHE A 40 9.27 -14.74 -4.69
C PHE A 40 7.79 -15.02 -4.37
N PRO A 41 7.49 -16.12 -3.65
CA PRO A 41 8.40 -17.25 -3.37
C PRO A 41 8.65 -18.12 -4.62
N SER A 42 7.83 -17.97 -5.67
CA SER A 42 7.97 -18.71 -6.92
C SER A 42 7.23 -18.02 -8.07
N TRP A 43 7.48 -18.47 -9.31
CA TRP A 43 6.70 -18.05 -10.48
C TRP A 43 5.20 -18.30 -10.33
N GLY A 44 4.81 -19.41 -9.70
CA GLY A 44 3.40 -19.76 -9.50
C GLY A 44 2.67 -18.81 -8.54
N MET A 45 3.38 -17.98 -7.77
CA MET A 45 2.80 -16.94 -6.93
C MET A 45 2.67 -15.58 -7.63
N GLN A 46 3.14 -15.48 -8.88
CA GLN A 46 3.12 -14.25 -9.67
C GLN A 46 2.12 -14.30 -10.83
N GLU A 47 1.26 -15.32 -10.89
CA GLU A 47 0.21 -15.44 -11.91
C GLU A 47 -0.75 -14.25 -11.84
N TYR A 48 -0.87 -13.49 -12.93
CA TYR A 48 -1.68 -12.28 -12.99
C TYR A 48 -3.16 -12.60 -13.22
N GLY A 49 -4.04 -11.95 -12.46
CA GLY A 49 -5.48 -12.17 -12.52
C GLY A 49 -5.95 -13.41 -11.74
N ASN A 50 -5.05 -14.05 -11.01
CA ASN A 50 -5.38 -15.14 -10.10
C ASN A 50 -5.44 -14.58 -8.67
N CYS A 51 -6.66 -14.34 -8.17
CA CYS A 51 -6.87 -13.66 -6.90
C CYS A 51 -6.40 -14.44 -5.66
N ASP A 52 -6.02 -15.71 -5.83
CA ASP A 52 -5.38 -16.53 -4.80
C ASP A 52 -3.85 -16.36 -4.77
N LYS A 53 -3.28 -15.54 -5.66
CA LYS A 53 -1.83 -15.25 -5.80
C LYS A 53 -1.53 -13.79 -5.50
N ILE A 54 -0.26 -13.39 -5.60
CA ILE A 54 0.15 -12.00 -5.36
C ILE A 54 -0.11 -11.19 -6.63
N GLU A 55 -0.98 -10.19 -6.52
CA GLU A 55 -1.38 -9.37 -7.66
C GLU A 55 -0.49 -8.13 -7.78
N GLN A 56 -0.35 -7.33 -6.72
CA GLN A 56 0.45 -6.11 -6.71
C GLN A 56 1.09 -5.89 -5.34
N ALA A 57 2.37 -6.25 -5.18
CA ALA A 57 3.13 -5.91 -3.99
C ALA A 57 3.33 -4.38 -3.95
N ALA A 58 2.77 -3.72 -2.95
CA ALA A 58 2.82 -2.26 -2.77
C ALA A 58 3.84 -1.86 -1.69
N GLY A 59 3.88 -2.61 -0.59
CA GLY A 59 4.76 -2.36 0.54
C GLY A 59 5.33 -3.66 1.10
N LEU A 60 6.58 -3.60 1.57
CA LEU A 60 7.33 -4.74 2.12
C LEU A 60 7.99 -4.35 3.43
N GLU A 61 7.83 -5.16 4.46
CA GLU A 61 8.55 -5.05 5.73
C GLU A 61 8.99 -6.41 6.23
N VAL A 62 10.11 -6.46 6.95
CA VAL A 62 10.55 -7.68 7.65
C VAL A 62 10.60 -7.38 9.14
N ASP A 63 9.90 -8.19 9.93
CA ASP A 63 9.93 -8.05 11.38
C ASP A 63 11.12 -8.73 12.05
N ALA A 64 11.28 -8.47 13.35
CA ALA A 64 12.41 -8.95 14.14
C ALA A 64 12.51 -10.48 14.25
N VAL A 65 11.41 -11.22 14.00
CA VAL A 65 11.39 -12.68 14.02
C VAL A 65 11.58 -13.30 12.63
N GLY A 66 11.81 -12.48 11.60
CA GLY A 66 12.11 -12.95 10.25
C GLY A 66 10.88 -13.32 9.45
N ARG A 67 9.77 -12.60 9.61
CA ARG A 67 8.62 -12.71 8.71
C ARG A 67 8.60 -11.57 7.72
N LEU A 68 8.36 -11.89 6.45
CA LEU A 68 8.13 -10.91 5.40
C LEU A 68 6.64 -10.57 5.32
N TRP A 69 6.33 -9.31 5.52
CA TRP A 69 5.00 -8.72 5.40
C TRP A 69 4.88 -8.07 4.02
N VAL A 70 3.89 -8.47 3.24
CA VAL A 70 3.66 -7.97 1.88
C VAL A 70 2.26 -7.40 1.80
N LEU A 71 2.15 -6.09 1.57
CA LEU A 71 0.90 -5.48 1.16
C LEU A 71 0.65 -5.82 -0.31
N ASP A 72 -0.42 -6.56 -0.57
CA ASP A 72 -0.90 -6.84 -1.91
C ASP A 72 -2.13 -5.97 -2.16
N ASP A 73 -1.98 -4.92 -2.96
CA ASP A 73 -3.09 -3.99 -3.23
C ASP A 73 -4.18 -4.62 -4.11
N GLY A 74 -3.93 -5.79 -4.69
CA GLY A 74 -4.83 -6.40 -5.66
C GLY A 74 -4.66 -5.79 -7.05
N SER A 75 -5.65 -6.03 -7.89
CA SER A 75 -5.68 -5.55 -9.27
C SER A 75 -7.11 -5.19 -9.68
N CYS A 76 -7.29 -4.74 -10.92
CA CYS A 76 -8.63 -4.55 -11.46
C CYS A 76 -9.43 -5.86 -11.63
N TYR A 77 -8.77 -7.03 -11.55
CA TYR A 77 -9.44 -8.33 -11.56
C TYR A 77 -9.80 -8.81 -10.15
N CYS A 78 -8.98 -8.45 -9.16
CA CYS A 78 -9.05 -8.92 -7.79
C CYS A 78 -9.37 -7.76 -6.84
N ASN A 79 -10.65 -7.66 -6.47
CA ASN A 79 -11.23 -6.51 -5.78
C ASN A 79 -10.92 -6.43 -4.27
N ASN A 80 -10.08 -7.32 -3.74
CA ASN A 80 -9.68 -7.33 -2.33
C ASN A 80 -8.17 -7.14 -2.23
N SER A 81 -7.75 -6.14 -1.47
CA SER A 81 -6.37 -6.07 -1.03
C SER A 81 -6.12 -7.20 -0.01
N LYS A 82 -4.87 -7.65 0.09
CA LYS A 82 -4.43 -8.68 1.02
C LYS A 82 -3.18 -8.23 1.76
N LEU A 83 -2.97 -8.78 2.94
CA LEU A 83 -1.71 -8.74 3.65
C LEU A 83 -1.19 -10.18 3.77
N TRP A 84 -0.06 -10.44 3.13
CA TRP A 84 0.62 -11.74 3.19
C TRP A 84 1.73 -11.68 4.24
N ILE A 85 1.87 -12.75 5.02
CA ILE A 85 2.96 -12.93 5.97
C ILE A 85 3.66 -14.24 5.64
N PHE A 86 4.92 -14.17 5.22
CA PHE A 86 5.77 -15.33 4.95
C PHE A 86 6.77 -15.53 6.07
N ASP A 87 6.93 -16.74 6.56
CA ASP A 87 7.99 -17.12 7.50
C ASP A 87 9.28 -17.41 6.72
N LEU A 88 10.20 -16.43 6.71
CA LEU A 88 11.46 -16.53 5.98
C LEU A 88 12.45 -17.51 6.62
N SER A 89 12.23 -17.89 7.88
CA SER A 89 13.06 -18.85 8.60
C SER A 89 12.59 -20.30 8.38
N ASN A 90 11.34 -20.48 7.97
CA ASN A 90 10.72 -21.79 7.73
C ASN A 90 10.40 -21.99 6.24
N ASN A 91 11.45 -21.94 5.41
CA ASN A 91 11.37 -22.22 3.98
C ASN A 91 10.30 -21.38 3.26
N ASP A 92 10.22 -20.09 3.60
CA ASP A 92 9.32 -19.10 3.00
C ASP A 92 7.84 -19.50 3.02
N LYS A 93 7.40 -20.26 4.02
CA LYS A 93 6.01 -20.70 4.16
C LYS A 93 5.08 -19.52 4.38
N ILE A 94 3.91 -19.58 3.76
CA ILE A 94 2.82 -18.65 4.06
C ILE A 94 2.34 -18.94 5.49
N GLN A 95 2.52 -17.99 6.39
CA GLN A 95 2.05 -18.05 7.77
C GLN A 95 0.64 -17.49 7.90
N LEU A 96 0.32 -16.40 7.19
CA LEU A 96 -0.99 -15.76 7.22
C LEU A 96 -1.30 -15.10 5.89
N ILE A 97 -2.59 -15.12 5.54
CA ILE A 97 -3.18 -14.24 4.53
C ILE A 97 -4.36 -13.53 5.20
N HIS A 98 -4.26 -12.22 5.37
CA HIS A 98 -5.37 -11.39 5.82
C HIS A 98 -6.05 -10.75 4.61
N TYR A 99 -7.36 -10.93 4.48
CA TYR A 99 -8.16 -10.33 3.41
C TYR A 99 -8.82 -9.06 3.92
N PHE A 100 -8.57 -7.96 3.24
CA PHE A 100 -9.29 -6.73 3.50
C PHE A 100 -10.67 -6.79 2.81
N PRO A 101 -11.72 -6.16 3.38
CA PRO A 101 -13.09 -6.28 2.87
C PRO A 101 -13.29 -5.70 1.47
N PHE A 102 -12.39 -4.82 1.02
CA PHE A 102 -12.37 -4.23 -0.31
C PHE A 102 -10.94 -3.82 -0.69
N ARG A 103 -10.75 -3.37 -1.92
CA ARG A 103 -9.49 -2.80 -2.39
C ARG A 103 -9.23 -1.45 -1.72
N TYR A 104 -8.06 -1.31 -1.10
CA TYR A 104 -7.71 -0.15 -0.27
C TYR A 104 -6.76 0.85 -0.93
N ASN A 105 -6.19 0.57 -2.11
CA ASN A 105 -5.13 1.40 -2.70
C ASN A 105 -3.95 1.55 -1.73
N LEU A 106 -3.50 0.42 -1.17
CA LEU A 106 -2.42 0.30 -0.20
C LEU A 106 -1.11 0.85 -0.75
N HIS A 107 -0.29 1.42 0.13
CA HIS A 107 0.98 2.04 -0.29
C HIS A 107 2.16 1.69 0.61
N ASP A 108 2.11 2.13 1.87
CA ASP A 108 3.22 2.02 2.81
C ASP A 108 2.76 1.28 4.06
N LEU A 109 3.63 0.47 4.68
CA LEU A 109 3.39 -0.12 5.99
C LEU A 109 4.57 0.11 6.91
N VAL A 110 4.29 0.28 8.21
CA VAL A 110 5.28 0.17 9.26
C VAL A 110 4.79 -0.80 10.33
N LEU A 111 5.71 -1.62 10.84
CA LEU A 111 5.41 -2.63 11.84
C LEU A 111 5.75 -2.12 13.24
N ASP A 112 4.84 -2.34 14.17
CA ASP A 112 5.06 -2.08 15.59
C ASP A 112 5.00 -3.38 16.38
N GLU A 113 6.12 -3.73 16.99
CA GLU A 113 6.24 -4.89 17.86
C GLU A 113 5.75 -4.53 19.26
N THR A 114 4.80 -5.31 19.75
CA THR A 114 4.19 -5.17 21.07
C THR A 114 4.35 -6.47 21.87
N PRO A 115 4.16 -6.45 23.19
CA PRO A 115 4.23 -7.67 24.00
C PRO A 115 3.31 -8.81 23.53
N ASN A 116 2.19 -8.48 22.88
CA ASN A 116 1.18 -9.46 22.45
C ASN A 116 1.28 -9.83 20.97
N GLY A 117 2.22 -9.27 20.22
CA GLY A 117 2.36 -9.52 18.78
C GLY A 117 2.70 -8.24 18.01
N TYR A 118 2.16 -8.11 16.79
CA TYR A 118 2.48 -6.99 15.90
C TYR A 118 1.25 -6.22 15.49
N PHE A 119 1.39 -4.90 15.43
CA PHE A 119 0.51 -4.04 14.65
C PHE A 119 1.19 -3.66 13.33
N ALA A 120 0.40 -3.53 12.28
CA ALA A 120 0.82 -2.86 11.05
C ALA A 120 -0.01 -1.58 10.88
N TYR A 121 0.67 -0.45 10.76
CA TYR A 121 0.06 0.81 10.35
C TYR A 121 0.26 0.95 8.86
N ILE A 122 -0.81 1.20 8.10
CA ILE A 122 -0.80 1.11 6.65
C ILE A 122 -1.44 2.37 6.05
N THR A 123 -0.75 3.00 5.09
CA THR A 123 -1.27 4.15 4.35
C THR A 123 -1.98 3.73 3.06
N ARG A 124 -2.86 4.60 2.58
CA ARG A 124 -3.66 4.44 1.37
C ARG A 124 -3.53 5.65 0.45
N TRP A 125 -3.42 5.43 -0.85
CA TRP A 125 -3.35 6.51 -1.82
C TRP A 125 -4.67 7.25 -1.95
N GLY A 126 -4.59 8.58 -1.85
CA GLY A 126 -5.72 9.49 -2.10
C GLY A 126 -6.69 9.66 -0.93
N ASP A 127 -6.60 8.80 0.09
CA ASP A 127 -7.53 8.77 1.20
C ASP A 127 -7.07 9.60 2.42
N GLN A 128 -8.01 9.82 3.34
CA GLN A 128 -7.83 10.53 4.61
C GLN A 128 -7.88 9.57 5.81
N ASP A 129 -7.26 8.42 5.68
CA ASP A 129 -7.25 7.42 6.74
C ASP A 129 -6.01 6.51 6.72
N ILE A 130 -5.82 5.84 7.86
CA ILE A 130 -4.80 4.82 8.09
C ILE A 130 -5.54 3.51 8.38
N VAL A 131 -5.08 2.42 7.78
CA VAL A 131 -5.53 1.08 8.16
C VAL A 131 -4.60 0.56 9.26
N VAL A 132 -5.18 0.05 10.32
CA VAL A 132 -4.46 -0.63 11.40
C VAL A 132 -4.81 -2.10 11.33
N PHE A 133 -3.81 -2.97 11.28
CA PHE A 133 -3.98 -4.41 11.38
C PHE A 133 -3.34 -4.93 12.67
N SER A 134 -4.03 -5.81 13.38
CA SER A 134 -3.55 -6.52 14.56
C SER A 134 -3.29 -7.97 14.22
N LEU A 135 -2.05 -8.42 14.38
CA LEU A 135 -1.70 -9.83 14.15
C LEU A 135 -2.35 -10.76 15.18
N GLU A 136 -2.36 -10.35 16.45
CA GLU A 136 -2.91 -11.13 17.57
C GLU A 136 -4.38 -11.50 17.30
N ARG A 137 -5.15 -10.53 16.79
CA ARG A 137 -6.59 -10.70 16.54
C ARG A 137 -6.90 -11.13 15.11
N ASN A 138 -5.93 -11.01 14.20
CA ASN A 138 -6.16 -11.10 12.75
C ASN A 138 -7.30 -10.17 12.29
N GLU A 139 -7.34 -8.95 12.84
CA GLU A 139 -8.38 -7.96 12.59
C GLU A 139 -7.76 -6.68 12.05
N SER A 140 -8.50 -5.97 11.20
CA SER A 140 -8.13 -4.64 10.73
C SER A 140 -9.27 -3.64 10.88
N TRP A 141 -8.90 -2.38 11.10
CA TRP A 141 -9.84 -1.26 11.19
C TRP A 141 -9.24 0.01 10.62
N ILE A 142 -10.10 0.98 10.36
CA ILE A 142 -9.73 2.28 9.79
C ILE A 142 -9.70 3.32 10.90
N VAL A 143 -8.60 4.06 10.98
CA VAL A 143 -8.47 5.29 11.77
C VAL A 143 -8.62 6.48 10.83
N LYS A 144 -9.68 7.27 11.03
CA LYS A 144 -9.96 8.46 10.22
C LYS A 144 -9.02 9.60 10.61
N THR A 145 -8.51 10.30 9.60
CA THR A 145 -7.70 11.52 9.75
C THR A 145 -8.37 12.69 9.01
N PRO A 146 -9.49 13.24 9.52
CA PRO A 146 -10.30 14.22 8.80
C PRO A 146 -9.47 15.42 8.34
N GLY A 147 -9.60 15.78 7.06
CA GLY A 147 -8.90 16.93 6.48
C GLY A 147 -7.41 16.69 6.21
N MET A 148 -6.89 15.48 6.41
CA MET A 148 -5.49 15.13 6.22
C MET A 148 -5.35 13.94 5.28
N LYS A 149 -4.72 14.12 4.12
CA LYS A 149 -4.31 12.99 3.27
C LYS A 149 -2.92 12.56 3.67
N ILE A 150 -2.81 11.37 4.24
CA ILE A 150 -1.53 10.81 4.71
C ILE A 150 -0.78 10.26 3.49
N PHE A 151 0.52 10.55 3.40
CA PHE A 151 1.36 10.10 2.30
C PHE A 151 2.33 8.99 2.70
N SER A 152 3.10 9.19 3.77
CA SER A 152 4.02 8.19 4.31
C SER A 152 4.06 8.29 5.83
N ILE A 153 4.44 7.18 6.45
CA ILE A 153 4.50 6.99 7.89
C ILE A 153 5.86 6.42 8.30
N ALA A 154 6.29 6.76 9.50
CA ALA A 154 7.48 6.20 10.11
C ALA A 154 7.23 5.99 11.60
N LEU A 155 7.76 4.91 12.16
CA LEU A 155 7.65 4.62 13.57
C LEU A 155 8.94 5.01 14.30
N SER A 156 8.82 5.62 15.48
CA SER A 156 9.98 5.94 16.32
C SER A 156 10.77 4.68 16.67
N PRO A 157 12.05 4.80 17.09
CA PRO A 157 12.75 3.72 17.79
C PRO A 157 11.98 3.21 19.01
N LYS A 158 12.40 2.07 19.59
CA LYS A 158 11.76 1.45 20.78
C LYS A 158 12.08 2.27 22.04
N GLU A 159 11.65 3.52 22.04
CA GLU A 159 11.71 4.47 23.15
C GLU A 159 10.27 4.90 23.47
N GLU A 160 9.97 5.00 24.76
CA GLU A 160 8.66 5.43 25.22
C GLU A 160 8.62 6.96 25.43
N PRO A 161 7.58 7.66 24.94
CA PRO A 161 6.40 7.11 24.26
C PRO A 161 6.66 6.78 22.78
N ARG A 162 6.20 5.61 22.35
CA ARG A 162 6.22 5.17 20.94
C ARG A 162 5.41 6.14 20.06
N GLN A 163 6.03 6.69 19.03
CA GLN A 163 5.42 7.71 18.16
C GLN A 163 5.36 7.28 16.70
N LEU A 164 4.19 7.43 16.09
CA LEU A 164 3.99 7.33 14.65
C LEU A 164 4.11 8.73 14.04
N TYR A 165 5.13 8.94 13.23
CA TYR A 165 5.31 10.14 12.43
C TYR A 165 4.57 9.98 11.10
N LEU A 166 3.91 11.06 10.67
CA LEU A 166 3.09 11.07 9.45
C LEU A 166 3.43 12.29 8.62
N THR A 167 3.51 12.11 7.30
CA THR A 167 3.59 13.22 6.35
C THR A 167 2.28 13.35 5.58
N THR A 168 1.90 14.58 5.25
CA THR A 168 0.65 14.87 4.53
C THR A 168 0.88 15.41 3.13
N ARG A 169 -0.06 15.18 2.21
CA ARG A 169 -0.16 15.91 0.92
C ARG A 169 -1.51 16.62 0.80
N PRO A 170 -1.59 17.76 0.10
CA PRO A 170 -0.48 18.56 -0.44
C PRO A 170 0.16 19.49 0.60
N SER A 171 -0.23 19.42 1.88
CA SER A 171 0.22 20.38 2.89
C SER A 171 1.66 20.16 3.38
N TYR A 172 2.28 19.01 3.05
CA TYR A 172 3.67 18.66 3.41
C TYR A 172 3.97 18.84 4.91
N ARG A 173 2.96 18.61 5.77
CA ARG A 173 3.12 18.75 7.22
C ARG A 173 3.67 17.45 7.79
N LEU A 174 4.57 17.58 8.77
CA LEU A 174 4.97 16.50 9.65
C LEU A 174 4.07 16.51 10.89
N LEU A 175 3.44 15.38 11.16
CA LEU A 175 2.59 15.14 12.32
C LEU A 175 3.15 13.97 13.12
N LYS A 176 2.70 13.85 14.38
CA LYS A 176 3.02 12.71 15.23
C LYS A 176 1.79 12.28 16.02
N ALA A 177 1.62 10.98 16.20
CA ALA A 177 0.58 10.37 17.03
C ALA A 177 1.21 9.37 18.00
N ALA A 178 0.70 9.29 19.22
CA ALA A 178 1.10 8.23 20.16
C ALA A 178 0.53 6.90 19.69
N VAL A 179 1.34 5.86 19.76
CA VAL A 179 0.95 4.49 19.40
C VAL A 179 0.57 3.72 20.67
N GLY A 180 -0.33 2.75 20.57
CA GLY A 180 -0.83 2.00 21.73
C GLY A 180 -1.91 2.72 22.55
N ALA A 181 -2.38 3.90 22.11
CA ALA A 181 -3.58 4.50 22.66
C ALA A 181 -4.80 3.62 22.35
N LYS A 182 -5.63 3.36 23.37
CA LYS A 182 -6.87 2.57 23.20
C LYS A 182 -7.73 3.18 22.08
N PRO A 183 -8.42 2.36 21.26
CA PRO A 183 -9.30 2.85 20.23
C PRO A 183 -10.30 3.85 20.83
N TYR A 184 -10.50 4.97 20.14
CA TYR A 184 -11.48 5.97 20.52
C TYR A 184 -12.87 5.33 20.47
N THR A 185 -13.43 5.00 21.62
CA THR A 185 -14.82 4.55 21.72
C THR A 185 -15.69 5.78 21.54
N ASN A 186 -16.34 5.89 20.38
CA ASN A 186 -17.47 6.79 20.24
C ASN A 186 -18.57 6.29 21.20
N GLU A 187 -18.70 6.90 22.38
CA GLU A 187 -20.01 6.90 23.04
C GLU A 187 -20.97 7.68 22.13
N PRO A 188 -22.06 7.08 21.65
CA PRO A 188 -23.01 7.80 20.82
C PRO A 188 -23.66 8.90 21.66
N SER A 189 -23.45 10.16 21.25
CA SER A 189 -24.31 11.26 21.62
C SER A 189 -25.72 10.94 21.12
N LYS A 190 -26.68 10.80 22.04
CA LYS A 190 -28.09 10.59 21.74
C LYS A 190 -28.59 11.65 20.75
N SER A 191 -28.95 11.23 19.54
CA SER A 191 -29.71 12.07 18.61
C SER A 191 -30.81 11.25 17.94
N GLY A 192 -32.05 11.62 18.26
CA GLY A 192 -33.25 11.61 17.41
C GLY A 192 -33.47 10.44 16.47
N GLN A 193 -34.34 9.52 16.90
CA GLN A 193 -35.04 8.54 16.10
C GLN A 193 -36.08 9.22 15.19
N THR A 194 -36.05 8.95 13.88
CA THR A 194 -37.25 8.98 13.03
C THR A 194 -37.20 7.83 12.04
N ASP A 195 -38.23 7.00 12.11
CA ASP A 195 -38.56 5.89 11.22
C ASP A 195 -38.95 6.39 9.81
N ASN A 196 -38.72 5.55 8.79
CA ASN A 196 -39.71 5.22 7.76
C ASN A 196 -39.18 4.11 6.84
N SER A 197 -39.78 2.93 6.98
CA SER A 197 -39.65 1.78 6.08
C SER A 197 -40.73 1.81 4.99
N VAL A 198 -40.36 1.49 3.75
CA VAL A 198 -41.32 1.15 2.67
C VAL A 198 -40.83 -0.10 1.92
N LEU A 199 -41.72 -1.07 1.85
CA LEU A 199 -41.66 -2.36 1.14
C LEU A 199 -42.01 -2.19 -0.36
N ILE A 200 -41.60 -3.14 -1.22
CA ILE A 200 -42.17 -3.62 -2.52
C ILE A 200 -40.98 -4.23 -3.30
N GLY A 201 -40.98 -5.40 -3.95
CA GLY A 201 -41.97 -6.43 -4.26
C GLY A 201 -41.30 -7.42 -5.23
N LEU A 202 -41.63 -8.70 -5.12
CA LEU A 202 -41.14 -9.82 -5.95
C LEU A 202 -41.77 -9.81 -7.34
N LEU A 203 -40.98 -10.09 -8.40
CA LEU A 203 -41.29 -10.98 -9.53
C LEU A 203 -40.33 -10.71 -10.71
N THR A 204 -39.65 -11.78 -11.18
CA THR A 204 -39.54 -12.22 -12.59
C THR A 204 -38.29 -13.09 -12.77
N PHE A 205 -38.43 -14.35 -12.40
CA PHE A 205 -37.63 -15.45 -12.95
C PHE A 205 -38.27 -15.81 -14.30
N PHE A 206 -37.47 -15.81 -15.37
CA PHE A 206 -37.66 -16.44 -16.70
C PHE A 206 -37.16 -15.48 -17.80
N LEU A 207 -35.83 -15.42 -17.98
CA LEU A 207 -35.10 -15.17 -19.24
C LEU A 207 -33.57 -15.13 -18.99
N VAL A 208 -33.05 -16.05 -18.16
CA VAL A 208 -31.62 -16.08 -17.80
C VAL A 208 -30.97 -17.36 -18.33
N LEU A 209 -30.82 -17.50 -19.65
CA LEU A 209 -29.91 -18.53 -20.17
C LEU A 209 -29.25 -18.27 -21.53
N SER A 210 -29.41 -17.08 -22.15
CA SER A 210 -28.53 -16.64 -23.26
C SER A 210 -27.91 -15.26 -23.08
N CYS A 211 -28.36 -14.47 -22.10
CA CYS A 211 -27.85 -13.12 -21.83
C CYS A 211 -26.66 -13.11 -20.85
N THR A 212 -26.50 -14.14 -20.02
CA THR A 212 -25.39 -14.21 -19.05
C THR A 212 -24.03 -14.38 -19.72
N PHE A 213 -23.95 -15.05 -20.86
CA PHE A 213 -22.67 -15.27 -21.55
C PHE A 213 -22.18 -14.01 -22.28
N ASN A 214 -23.08 -13.29 -22.97
CA ASN A 214 -22.75 -12.03 -23.64
C ASN A 214 -22.55 -10.87 -22.66
N LEU A 215 -23.32 -10.82 -21.56
CA LEU A 215 -23.11 -9.83 -20.50
C LEU A 215 -21.84 -10.13 -19.70
N TRP A 216 -21.48 -11.40 -19.49
CA TRP A 216 -20.20 -11.78 -18.86
C TRP A 216 -19.01 -11.42 -19.75
N LEU A 217 -19.07 -11.70 -21.05
CA LEU A 217 -18.00 -11.32 -21.99
C LEU A 217 -17.90 -9.79 -22.12
N TYR A 218 -19.03 -9.08 -22.16
CA TYR A 218 -19.08 -7.62 -22.18
C TYR A 218 -18.55 -7.00 -20.88
N MET A 219 -18.94 -7.52 -19.70
CA MET A 219 -18.38 -7.06 -18.42
C MET A 219 -16.90 -7.39 -18.28
N ARG A 220 -16.42 -8.52 -18.82
CA ARG A 220 -15.00 -8.88 -18.86
C ARG A 220 -14.20 -7.94 -19.77
N MET A 221 -14.73 -7.62 -20.95
CA MET A 221 -14.13 -6.65 -21.88
C MET A 221 -14.13 -5.22 -21.31
N ARG A 222 -15.20 -4.81 -20.60
CA ARG A 222 -15.27 -3.50 -19.93
C ARG A 222 -14.33 -3.41 -18.73
N LYS A 223 -14.14 -4.50 -17.97
CA LYS A 223 -13.10 -4.59 -16.93
C LYS A 223 -11.70 -4.43 -17.53
N LEU A 224 -11.39 -5.15 -18.62
CA LEU A 224 -10.13 -5.01 -19.36
C LEU A 224 -9.90 -3.57 -19.86
N GLN A 225 -10.93 -2.91 -20.37
CA GLN A 225 -10.86 -1.53 -20.87
C GLN A 225 -10.64 -0.51 -19.73
N ASN A 226 -11.29 -0.69 -18.57
CA ASN A 226 -11.05 0.14 -17.39
C ASN A 226 -9.66 -0.10 -16.75
N CYS A 227 -9.10 -1.32 -16.84
CA CYS A 227 -7.72 -1.58 -16.43
C CYS A 227 -6.71 -0.77 -17.28
N ASN A 228 -7.00 -0.57 -18.58
CA ASN A 228 -6.18 0.24 -19.47
C ASN A 228 -6.32 1.75 -19.21
N GLU A 229 -7.52 2.23 -18.83
CA GLU A 229 -7.72 3.65 -18.48
C GLU A 229 -6.97 4.06 -17.20
N GLN A 230 -6.92 3.20 -16.18
CA GLN A 230 -6.13 3.47 -14.98
C GLN A 230 -4.62 3.54 -15.27
N ARG A 231 -4.10 2.78 -16.25
CA ARG A 231 -2.71 2.89 -16.74
C ARG A 231 -2.41 4.26 -17.36
N ASN A 232 -3.36 4.85 -18.08
CA ASN A 232 -3.16 6.11 -18.79
C ASN A 232 -3.26 7.37 -17.91
N THR A 233 -3.66 7.25 -16.64
CA THR A 233 -3.66 8.39 -15.71
C THR A 233 -2.30 8.67 -15.05
N GLY A 234 -1.28 7.86 -15.34
CA GLY A 234 0.05 7.94 -14.74
C GLY A 234 1.15 8.63 -15.57
N VAL A 235 0.87 9.05 -16.82
CA VAL A 235 1.86 9.76 -17.65
C VAL A 235 1.32 11.14 -18.02
N VAL A 236 1.64 12.13 -17.20
CA VAL A 236 1.64 13.53 -17.63
C VAL A 236 3.09 13.85 -17.95
N GLU A 237 3.39 13.99 -19.24
CA GLU A 237 4.63 14.59 -19.71
C GLU A 237 4.63 16.06 -19.26
N MET A 238 5.33 16.36 -18.17
CA MET A 238 5.66 17.75 -17.83
C MET A 238 6.82 18.17 -18.71
N GLU A 239 6.55 18.98 -19.73
CA GLU A 239 7.58 19.78 -20.39
C GLU A 239 8.29 20.62 -19.33
N MET A 240 9.55 20.29 -19.06
CA MET A 240 10.43 21.11 -18.23
C MET A 240 11.01 22.23 -19.09
N HIS A 241 10.48 23.44 -18.94
CA HIS A 241 11.17 24.62 -19.46
C HIS A 241 12.35 24.97 -18.53
N PRO A 242 13.55 25.25 -19.08
CA PRO A 242 14.69 25.66 -18.27
C PRO A 242 14.39 27.01 -17.59
N VAL A 243 14.61 27.05 -16.28
CA VAL A 243 14.57 28.28 -15.48
C VAL A 243 15.75 29.16 -15.92
N PRO A 244 15.56 30.47 -16.21
CA PRO A 244 16.67 31.35 -16.56
C PRO A 244 17.65 31.46 -15.38
N ASN A 245 18.94 31.25 -15.67
CA ASN A 245 20.02 31.53 -14.73
C ASN A 245 20.05 33.04 -14.43
N SER A 246 19.56 33.43 -13.25
CA SER A 246 19.80 34.76 -12.71
C SER A 246 20.13 34.71 -11.22
N PHE A 247 21.24 34.05 -10.90
CA PHE A 247 21.99 34.35 -9.67
C PHE A 247 23.48 34.43 -9.97
N SER A 248 23.92 35.63 -10.37
CA SER A 248 25.32 36.03 -10.31
C SER A 248 25.65 36.43 -8.87
N PRO A 249 26.67 35.84 -8.21
CA PRO A 249 27.14 36.36 -6.93
C PRO A 249 27.85 37.70 -7.18
N LYS A 250 27.30 38.80 -6.64
CA LYS A 250 28.04 40.06 -6.55
C LYS A 250 29.17 39.88 -5.53
N MET A 251 30.40 39.67 -6.01
CA MET A 251 31.58 39.92 -5.19
C MET A 251 31.69 41.43 -4.90
N HIS A 252 31.53 41.82 -3.64
CA HIS A 252 32.00 43.12 -3.15
C HIS A 252 33.49 43.01 -2.84
N GLY A 253 34.32 43.32 -3.84
CA GLY A 253 35.74 43.58 -3.66
C GLY A 253 35.95 44.97 -3.06
N GLY A 254 36.07 45.04 -1.74
CA GLY A 254 36.54 46.23 -1.03
C GLY A 254 38.04 46.42 -1.25
N ARG A 255 38.41 47.45 -2.02
CA ARG A 255 39.77 47.99 -2.11
C ARG A 255 40.15 48.61 -0.76
N GLY A 256 41.14 48.04 -0.08
CA GLY A 256 41.88 48.68 1.01
C GLY A 256 43.36 48.76 0.63
N ASN A 257 43.77 49.88 0.04
CA ASN A 257 45.18 50.23 -0.14
C ASN A 257 45.60 51.09 1.07
N ARG A 258 46.68 50.75 1.76
CA ARG A 258 47.61 51.73 2.38
C ARG A 258 48.84 51.08 3.00
N LYS A 259 49.98 51.50 2.42
CA LYS A 259 51.37 51.57 2.91
C LYS A 259 52.17 50.27 3.00
#